data_AF-A0A7S1JI09-F1
#
_entry.id   AF-A0A7S1JI09-F1
#
_cell.length_a   1.000
_cell.length_b   1.000
_cell.length_c   1.000
_cell.angle_alpha   90.00
_cell.angle_beta   90.00
_cell.angle_gamma   90.00
#
_symmetry.space_group_name_H-M   'P 1'
#
loop_
_entity.id
_entity.type
_entity.pdbx_description
1 polymer ?
#
loop_
_entity_poly.entity_id
_entity_poly.type
_entity_poly.pdbx_seq_one_letter_code
_entity_poly.pdbx_strand_id
1 'polypeptide(L)'
;MDVVLQRVVGAAMAGSSLYEVVLETSEEFKQWLEKEVGMTATELGGEPYFRQTDIVMNPTSGEPALPAGIQYQSPQEIFGDANGGSLFIKGDGESMAAHYSDVNQGELADAWLMSALAMVARYGKAASIFTGHGDDGVVVQLHKLNKDPRMFGTWDSPFEQSVTYALPTKDGKLCYTYSDEAGELWPAMAEKAVAAAYHGTAGNEKNGYDVLLEGNAAMGMAMLLGGTPFTVKLNKVTDAGNQSQLLFRAWKKLLRQGCTVIVYFENDANGLEKSRPYTVFSLQKIDGALGPTFLVLFRSPRGKQAQDCAAGTGGVWNGKWSDCDTDGWAANSVAKAQCDWNGRKDDGTFWMAFEDIVANLGDRYTVFIPSDPELRKINLTDHTSLGLAAASSKLEGQLNASFAQLMANNGLGENVNKFATFAIDALQQVGQVASAANQIQGQAESVKEQAEDTAAHAQSIVGKIPGAADMLGKCVVM
;
A
#
# COMPACT_ATOMS: atom_id res chain seq x y z
N MET A 1 22.98 30.57 4.38
CA MET A 1 23.06 29.88 5.70
C MET A 1 22.03 30.57 6.56
N ASP A 2 20.79 30.19 6.27
CA ASP A 2 19.64 31.07 6.35
C ASP A 2 18.96 31.01 7.70
N VAL A 3 18.22 32.08 8.00
CA VAL A 3 17.30 32.26 9.14
C VAL A 3 16.39 31.04 9.36
N VAL A 4 16.18 30.23 8.32
CA VAL A 4 15.46 28.94 8.31
C VAL A 4 16.17 27.87 9.16
N LEU A 5 17.49 27.71 9.03
CA LEU A 5 18.29 26.75 9.82
C LEU A 5 18.24 27.10 11.31
N GLN A 6 18.18 28.39 11.64
CA GLN A 6 18.07 28.85 13.03
C GLN A 6 16.72 28.54 13.67
N ARG A 7 15.62 28.51 12.91
CA ARG A 7 14.28 28.17 13.43
C ARG A 7 14.14 26.67 13.69
N VAL A 8 14.67 25.83 12.80
CA VAL A 8 14.70 24.36 12.97
C VAL A 8 15.57 23.95 14.16
N VAL A 9 16.76 24.54 14.29
CA VAL A 9 17.64 24.32 15.46
C VAL A 9 17.03 24.88 16.74
N GLY A 10 16.32 26.01 16.67
CA GLY A 10 15.66 26.64 17.82
C GLY A 10 14.52 25.80 18.41
N ALA A 11 13.67 25.21 17.57
CA ALA A 11 12.57 24.34 18.02
C ALA A 11 13.07 23.02 18.61
N ALA A 12 14.07 22.39 17.96
CA ALA A 12 14.69 21.15 18.45
C ALA A 12 15.41 21.31 19.81
N MET A 13 15.87 22.53 20.14
CA MET A 13 16.54 22.85 21.41
C MET A 13 15.57 23.27 22.53
N ALA A 14 14.30 23.56 22.22
CA ALA A 14 13.37 24.20 23.15
C ALA A 14 12.43 23.23 23.91
N GLY A 15 12.44 21.92 23.59
CA GLY A 15 11.69 20.91 24.35
C GLY A 15 10.18 21.17 24.50
N SER A 16 9.58 21.93 23.58
CA SER A 16 8.18 22.32 23.66
C SER A 16 7.27 21.20 23.16
N SER A 17 6.45 20.67 24.07
CA SER A 17 5.35 19.74 23.78
C SER A 17 4.27 20.38 22.91
N LEU A 18 3.73 19.59 21.98
CA LEU A 18 2.54 19.85 21.16
C LEU A 18 2.66 21.09 20.26
N TYR A 19 3.00 20.88 18.99
CA TYR A 19 2.19 21.28 17.81
C TYR A 19 2.95 20.79 16.57
N GLU A 20 2.20 20.19 15.65
CA GLU A 20 2.59 19.81 14.31
C GLU A 20 3.41 20.92 13.62
N VAL A 21 4.74 20.77 13.58
CA VAL A 21 5.56 21.68 12.80
C VAL A 21 5.43 21.24 11.34
N VAL A 22 4.52 21.91 10.62
CA VAL A 22 4.45 21.84 9.15
C VAL A 22 5.79 22.37 8.64
N LEU A 23 6.69 21.46 8.25
CA LEU A 23 8.03 21.82 7.82
C LEU A 23 8.11 21.72 6.30
N GLU A 24 8.35 22.89 5.74
CA GLU A 24 8.89 23.16 4.40
C GLU A 24 8.07 22.67 3.20
N THR A 25 7.30 23.60 2.64
CA THR A 25 7.02 23.69 1.20
C THR A 25 8.17 24.42 0.49
N SER A 26 9.43 24.11 0.84
CA SER A 26 10.59 24.83 0.30
C SER A 26 10.80 24.50 -1.17
N GLU A 27 11.37 25.44 -1.94
CA GLU A 27 11.68 25.18 -3.35
C GLU A 27 12.73 24.08 -3.49
N GLU A 28 13.61 23.93 -2.51
CA GLU A 28 14.57 22.84 -2.40
C GLU A 28 13.87 21.48 -2.28
N PHE A 29 12.83 21.38 -1.44
CA PHE A 29 12.04 20.15 -1.31
C PHE A 29 11.31 19.82 -2.62
N LYS A 30 10.71 20.82 -3.28
CA LYS A 30 10.04 20.63 -4.58
C LYS A 30 11.01 20.15 -5.66
N GLN A 31 12.20 20.76 -5.74
CA GLN A 31 13.25 20.34 -6.68
C GLN A 31 13.76 18.93 -6.38
N TRP A 32 13.92 18.60 -5.10
CA TRP A 32 14.28 17.25 -4.68
C TRP A 32 13.20 16.24 -5.08
N LEU A 33 11.92 16.55 -4.83
CA LEU A 33 10.80 15.70 -5.19
C LEU A 33 10.69 15.52 -6.71
N GLU A 34 10.81 16.60 -7.47
CA GLU A 34 10.87 16.56 -8.94
C GLU A 34 11.99 15.64 -9.43
N LYS A 35 13.15 15.63 -8.75
CA LYS A 35 14.25 14.73 -9.08
C LYS A 35 13.94 13.28 -8.70
N GLU A 36 13.33 13.04 -7.55
CA GLU A 36 13.09 11.68 -7.03
C GLU A 36 11.92 10.95 -7.69
N VAL A 37 10.83 11.65 -7.99
CA VAL A 37 9.62 11.06 -8.59
C VAL A 37 9.28 11.60 -9.98
N GLY A 38 10.03 12.60 -10.48
CA GLY A 38 9.81 13.17 -11.81
C GLY A 38 8.55 14.02 -11.92
N MET A 39 8.04 14.57 -10.80
CA MET A 39 6.74 15.26 -10.75
C MET A 39 6.83 16.64 -10.09
N THR A 40 6.25 17.63 -10.76
CA THR A 40 6.03 18.98 -10.24
C THR A 40 4.84 19.03 -9.27
N ALA A 41 4.74 20.09 -8.46
CA ALA A 41 3.57 20.34 -7.60
C ALA A 41 2.24 20.39 -8.41
N THR A 42 2.27 20.97 -9.61
CA THR A 42 1.11 21.02 -10.51
C THR A 42 0.65 19.62 -10.93
N GLU A 43 1.59 18.73 -11.27
CA GLU A 43 1.27 17.34 -11.64
C GLU A 43 0.77 16.51 -10.45
N LEU A 44 1.15 16.86 -9.22
CA LEU A 44 0.62 16.27 -7.99
C LEU A 44 -0.80 16.77 -7.66
N GLY A 45 -1.28 17.82 -8.34
CA GLY A 45 -2.57 18.44 -8.07
C GLY A 45 -2.60 19.27 -6.79
N GLY A 46 -1.44 19.61 -6.22
CA GLY A 46 -1.35 20.30 -4.94
C GLY A 46 0.06 20.61 -4.49
N GLU A 47 0.18 21.37 -3.40
CA GLU A 47 1.46 21.75 -2.81
C GLU A 47 2.00 20.62 -1.91
N PRO A 48 3.17 20.04 -2.23
CA PRO A 48 3.80 19.04 -1.39
C PRO A 48 4.49 19.69 -0.18
N TYR A 49 4.37 19.04 0.98
CA TYR A 49 5.02 19.43 2.22
C TYR A 49 5.26 18.19 3.07
N PHE A 50 6.23 18.22 3.98
CA PHE A 50 6.34 17.20 5.01
C PHE A 50 5.92 17.78 6.37
N ARG A 51 5.52 16.88 7.28
CA ARG A 51 5.26 17.23 8.67
C ARG A 51 6.31 16.52 9.49
N GLN A 52 7.19 17.29 10.13
CA GLN A 52 8.08 16.70 11.11
C GLN A 52 7.30 16.61 12.42
N THR A 53 6.94 15.38 12.75
CA THR A 53 6.52 15.03 14.09
C THR A 53 7.77 14.76 14.92
N ASP A 54 7.82 15.22 16.16
CA ASP A 54 8.90 14.90 17.11
C ASP A 54 8.83 13.43 17.55
N ILE A 55 8.89 12.51 16.60
CA ILE A 55 8.93 11.08 16.87
C ILE A 55 10.39 10.72 17.09
N VAL A 56 10.67 10.18 18.27
CA VAL A 56 11.99 9.69 18.63
C VAL A 56 11.90 8.17 18.78
N MET A 57 12.41 7.47 17.77
CA MET A 57 12.58 6.01 17.83
C MET A 57 13.93 5.68 18.43
N ASN A 58 13.95 4.87 19.48
CA ASN A 58 15.18 4.36 20.07
C ASN A 58 15.03 2.89 20.47
N PRO A 59 16.11 2.09 20.35
CA PRO A 59 16.10 0.75 20.91
C PRO A 59 15.89 0.83 22.41
N THR A 60 14.96 0.04 22.92
CA THR A 60 14.72 -0.07 24.36
C THR A 60 14.77 -1.51 24.83
N SER A 61 15.04 -1.68 26.11
CA SER A 61 15.01 -2.98 26.76
C SER A 61 13.72 -3.14 27.55
N GLY A 62 13.03 -4.26 27.34
CA GLY A 62 11.84 -4.63 28.09
C GLY A 62 10.54 -4.42 27.30
N GLU A 63 9.46 -4.87 27.92
CA GLU A 63 8.15 -4.90 27.28
C GLU A 63 7.42 -3.57 27.36
N PRO A 64 6.64 -3.19 26.33
CA PRO A 64 5.72 -2.06 26.43
C PRO A 64 4.80 -2.23 27.64
N ALA A 65 4.58 -1.14 28.39
CA ALA A 65 3.60 -1.14 29.46
C ALA A 65 2.19 -1.46 28.91
N LEU A 66 1.40 -2.19 29.71
CA LEU A 66 0.01 -2.53 29.38
C LEU A 66 -0.95 -1.80 30.32
N PRO A 67 -2.12 -1.37 29.82
CA PRO A 67 -3.17 -0.79 30.66
C PRO A 67 -3.83 -1.89 31.54
N ALA A 68 -4.56 -1.46 32.57
CA ALA A 68 -5.25 -2.38 33.46
C ALA A 68 -6.27 -3.26 32.71
N GLY A 69 -6.29 -4.55 33.03
CA GLY A 69 -7.16 -5.55 32.38
C GLY A 69 -6.58 -6.21 31.14
N ILE A 70 -5.39 -5.78 30.69
CA ILE A 70 -4.63 -6.44 29.63
C ILE A 70 -3.39 -7.09 30.26
N GLN A 71 -3.04 -8.28 29.80
CA GLN A 71 -1.87 -9.02 30.28
C GLN A 71 -1.08 -9.63 29.12
N TYR A 72 0.20 -9.87 29.35
CA TYR A 72 1.04 -10.62 28.43
C TYR A 72 0.78 -12.12 28.60
N GLN A 73 0.55 -12.81 27.49
CA GLN A 73 0.47 -14.28 27.42
C GLN A 73 1.33 -14.80 26.27
N SER A 74 1.95 -15.96 26.47
CA SER A 74 2.71 -16.65 25.42
C SER A 74 1.79 -17.16 24.30
N PRO A 75 2.32 -17.40 23.08
CA PRO A 75 1.53 -17.98 22.00
C PRO A 75 0.90 -19.33 22.38
N GLN A 76 1.59 -20.15 23.19
CA GLN A 76 1.08 -21.43 23.67
C GLN A 76 -0.13 -21.25 24.60
N GLU A 77 -0.13 -20.24 25.46
CA GLU A 77 -1.27 -19.93 26.33
C GLU A 77 -2.48 -19.40 25.54
N ILE A 78 -2.24 -18.72 24.41
CA ILE A 78 -3.30 -18.13 23.58
C ILE A 78 -3.90 -19.16 22.62
N PHE A 79 -3.06 -19.93 21.93
CA PHE A 79 -3.46 -20.78 20.80
C PHE A 79 -3.40 -22.29 21.13
N GLY A 80 -2.81 -22.67 22.26
CA GLY A 80 -2.57 -24.06 22.67
C GLY A 80 -1.34 -24.69 22.02
N ASP A 81 -0.87 -25.81 22.58
CA ASP A 81 0.36 -26.49 22.18
C ASP A 81 0.40 -26.94 20.71
N ALA A 82 -0.76 -27.26 20.12
CA ALA A 82 -0.85 -27.71 18.73
C ALA A 82 -0.62 -26.59 17.71
N ASN A 83 -0.82 -25.34 18.11
CA ASN A 83 -0.78 -24.15 17.25
C ASN A 83 0.20 -23.11 17.83
N GLY A 84 1.28 -23.55 18.48
CA GLY A 84 2.16 -22.79 19.40
C GLY A 84 2.87 -21.53 18.87
N GLY A 85 2.25 -20.78 17.96
CA GLY A 85 2.74 -19.57 17.36
C GLY A 85 3.68 -19.87 16.21
N SER A 86 3.40 -19.32 15.03
CA SER A 86 4.39 -19.19 13.95
C SER A 86 4.41 -17.74 13.51
N LEU A 87 5.59 -17.21 13.23
CA LEU A 87 5.67 -15.81 12.77
C LEU A 87 4.88 -15.64 11.48
N PHE A 88 5.03 -16.56 10.54
CA PHE A 88 4.43 -16.52 9.21
C PHE A 88 3.66 -17.80 8.96
N ILE A 89 2.41 -17.69 8.53
CA ILE A 89 1.57 -18.81 8.13
C ILE A 89 1.01 -18.49 6.76
N LYS A 90 1.23 -19.38 5.79
CA LYS A 90 0.66 -19.18 4.46
C LYS A 90 -0.82 -19.56 4.47
N GLY A 91 -1.69 -18.56 4.34
CA GLY A 91 -3.13 -18.76 4.22
C GLY A 91 -3.53 -19.45 2.91
N ASP A 92 -4.74 -20.00 2.90
CA ASP A 92 -5.29 -20.69 1.74
C ASP A 92 -5.48 -19.74 0.55
N GLY A 93 -4.85 -20.07 -0.58
CA GLY A 93 -4.93 -19.28 -1.81
C GLY A 93 -4.03 -18.04 -1.84
N GLU A 94 -3.23 -17.80 -0.79
CA GLU A 94 -2.31 -16.67 -0.75
C GLU A 94 -1.01 -16.94 -1.51
N SER A 95 -0.40 -15.86 -2.01
CA SER A 95 0.86 -15.93 -2.77
C SER A 95 2.09 -16.04 -1.87
N MET A 96 2.00 -15.56 -0.62
CA MET A 96 3.10 -15.46 0.33
C MET A 96 2.64 -15.87 1.73
N ALA A 97 3.58 -16.26 2.59
CA ALA A 97 3.31 -16.61 3.99
C ALA A 97 3.11 -15.40 4.92
N ALA A 98 3.25 -14.19 4.38
CA ALA A 98 2.95 -12.95 5.07
C ALA A 98 2.22 -12.08 4.05
N HIS A 99 0.95 -11.85 4.28
CA HIS A 99 0.03 -11.24 3.35
C HIS A 99 -0.67 -10.04 3.99
N TYR A 100 -1.09 -9.07 3.18
CA TYR A 100 -1.75 -7.87 3.71
C TYR A 100 -3.11 -8.16 4.36
N SER A 101 -3.64 -9.37 4.11
CA SER A 101 -4.91 -9.84 4.65
C SER A 101 -4.80 -10.32 6.10
N ASP A 102 -3.58 -10.57 6.57
CA ASP A 102 -3.24 -10.99 7.94
C ASP A 102 -3.28 -9.81 8.92
N VAL A 103 -3.36 -8.58 8.40
CA VAL A 103 -3.32 -7.36 9.22
C VAL A 103 -4.74 -6.90 9.52
N ASN A 104 -5.21 -7.25 10.72
CA ASN A 104 -6.48 -6.78 11.26
C ASN A 104 -6.28 -5.90 12.48
N GLN A 105 -7.02 -4.79 12.53
CA GLN A 105 -6.99 -3.89 13.67
C GLN A 105 -7.73 -4.50 14.87
N GLY A 106 -7.09 -4.45 16.04
CA GLY A 106 -7.73 -4.81 17.30
C GLY A 106 -8.47 -3.65 17.98
N GLU A 107 -8.51 -3.66 19.31
CA GLU A 107 -9.11 -2.63 20.15
C GLU A 107 -8.30 -1.31 20.17
N LEU A 108 -7.02 -1.34 19.75
CA LEU A 108 -6.16 -0.16 19.73
C LEU A 108 -6.52 0.75 18.53
N ALA A 109 -6.52 2.06 18.73
CA ALA A 109 -6.89 3.04 17.71
C ALA A 109 -5.73 3.42 16.76
N ASP A 110 -4.90 2.46 16.39
CA ASP A 110 -3.64 2.64 15.65
C ASP A 110 -3.75 2.26 14.15
N ALA A 111 -4.90 2.51 13.54
CA ALA A 111 -5.18 2.25 12.11
C ALA A 111 -4.08 2.72 11.14
N TRP A 112 -3.32 3.76 11.52
CA TRP A 112 -2.17 4.23 10.76
C TRP A 112 -1.05 3.19 10.64
N LEU A 113 -0.77 2.46 11.71
CA LEU A 113 0.22 1.39 11.71
C LEU A 113 -0.29 0.17 10.95
N MET A 114 -1.59 -0.12 11.03
CA MET A 114 -2.20 -1.23 10.27
C MET A 114 -2.06 -1.03 8.77
N SER A 115 -2.38 0.17 8.29
CA SER A 115 -2.16 0.52 6.89
C SER A 115 -0.69 0.43 6.48
N ALA A 116 0.24 0.75 7.39
CA ALA A 116 1.66 0.60 7.13
C ALA A 116 2.09 -0.88 7.06
N LEU A 117 1.69 -1.72 8.01
CA LEU A 117 2.00 -3.16 8.04
C LEU A 117 1.41 -3.89 6.82
N ALA A 118 0.17 -3.58 6.43
CA ALA A 118 -0.44 -4.11 5.22
C ALA A 118 0.40 -3.77 3.97
N MET A 119 0.96 -2.55 3.90
CA MET A 119 1.86 -2.16 2.83
C MET A 119 3.23 -2.84 2.91
N VAL A 120 3.77 -3.08 4.10
CA VAL A 120 5.01 -3.87 4.27
C VAL A 120 4.83 -5.28 3.72
N ALA A 121 3.69 -5.93 3.98
CA ALA A 121 3.37 -7.23 3.39
C ALA A 121 3.19 -7.13 1.87
N ARG A 122 2.47 -6.10 1.37
CA ARG A 122 2.29 -5.83 -0.06
C ARG A 122 3.63 -5.64 -0.80
N TYR A 123 4.60 -4.99 -0.16
CA TYR A 123 5.96 -4.83 -0.68
C TYR A 123 6.81 -6.12 -0.62
N GLY A 124 6.27 -7.22 -0.06
CA GLY A 124 6.99 -8.47 0.13
C GLY A 124 8.10 -8.38 1.20
N LYS A 125 8.02 -7.41 2.11
CA LYS A 125 9.06 -7.13 3.11
C LYS A 125 8.70 -7.54 4.54
N ALA A 126 7.51 -8.09 4.76
CA ALA A 126 7.08 -8.53 6.10
C ALA A 126 8.08 -9.51 6.75
N ALA A 127 8.63 -10.47 6.00
CA ALA A 127 9.69 -11.34 6.54
C ALA A 127 11.02 -10.60 6.73
N SER A 128 11.36 -9.66 5.84
CA SER A 128 12.65 -8.95 5.85
C SER A 128 12.83 -8.01 7.03
N ILE A 129 11.73 -7.49 7.61
CA ILE A 129 11.82 -6.64 8.81
C ILE A 129 12.17 -7.44 10.07
N PHE A 130 12.05 -8.76 10.07
CA PHE A 130 12.48 -9.62 11.18
C PHE A 130 13.90 -10.12 10.90
N THR A 131 14.90 -9.47 11.51
CA THR A 131 16.33 -9.80 11.29
C THR A 131 16.83 -10.94 12.17
N GLY A 132 16.04 -11.35 13.17
CA GLY A 132 16.35 -12.49 14.03
C GLY A 132 15.11 -13.04 14.73
N HIS A 133 15.11 -14.35 14.94
CA HIS A 133 14.14 -15.05 15.77
C HIS A 133 14.87 -16.13 16.58
N GLY A 134 14.67 -16.14 17.89
CA GLY A 134 15.22 -17.15 18.80
C GLY A 134 14.10 -17.80 19.60
N ASP A 135 14.47 -18.59 20.61
CA ASP A 135 13.50 -19.24 21.49
C ASP A 135 12.71 -18.23 22.35
N ASP A 136 13.35 -17.11 22.71
CA ASP A 136 12.80 -16.13 23.65
C ASP A 136 12.07 -14.94 22.99
N GLY A 137 12.16 -14.80 21.65
CA GLY A 137 11.55 -13.67 20.96
C GLY A 137 12.09 -13.42 19.56
N VAL A 138 11.85 -12.19 19.08
CA VAL A 138 12.25 -11.72 17.75
C VAL A 138 12.99 -10.40 17.81
N VAL A 139 13.70 -10.11 16.73
CA VAL A 139 14.40 -8.86 16.46
C VAL A 139 13.79 -8.25 15.20
N VAL A 140 13.26 -7.03 15.34
CA VAL A 140 12.66 -6.25 14.26
C VAL A 140 13.56 -5.08 13.90
N GLN A 141 13.88 -4.93 12.62
CA GLN A 141 14.59 -3.78 12.10
C GLN A 141 13.61 -2.61 11.91
N LEU A 142 13.95 -1.48 12.52
CA LEU A 142 13.22 -0.22 12.42
C LEU A 142 14.18 0.89 11.98
N HIS A 143 13.63 2.03 11.57
CA HIS A 143 14.40 3.16 11.07
C HIS A 143 14.16 4.39 11.95
N LYS A 144 15.16 5.28 12.02
CA LYS A 144 15.05 6.58 12.68
C LYS A 144 15.02 7.70 11.65
N LEU A 145 14.33 8.78 12.02
CA LEU A 145 14.35 10.04 11.29
C LEU A 145 15.79 10.56 11.17
N ASN A 146 16.20 10.90 9.96
CA ASN A 146 17.44 11.59 9.70
C ASN A 146 17.33 13.04 10.22
N LYS A 147 18.30 13.45 11.04
CA LYS A 147 18.32 14.79 11.66
C LYS A 147 18.91 15.86 10.72
N ASP A 148 19.42 15.49 9.55
CA ASP A 148 19.88 16.44 8.55
C ASP A 148 18.67 17.06 7.84
N PRO A 149 18.44 18.38 7.96
CA PRO A 149 17.29 19.03 7.32
C PRO A 149 17.30 18.90 5.79
N ARG A 150 18.47 18.66 5.18
CA ARG A 150 18.60 18.44 3.73
C ARG A 150 18.05 17.09 3.27
N MET A 151 17.75 16.20 4.21
CA MET A 151 17.18 14.89 3.94
C MET A 151 15.65 14.91 4.03
N PHE A 152 15.01 16.08 4.21
CA PHE A 152 13.57 16.30 4.08
C PHE A 152 12.69 15.26 4.79
N GLY A 153 13.07 14.90 6.02
CA GLY A 153 12.33 13.93 6.82
C GLY A 153 12.49 12.47 6.42
N THR A 154 13.56 12.14 5.68
CA THR A 154 13.91 10.75 5.32
C THR A 154 14.27 9.93 6.57
N TRP A 155 13.83 8.68 6.59
CA TRP A 155 14.15 7.69 7.60
C TRP A 155 15.12 6.68 6.99
N ASP A 156 16.42 6.82 7.26
CA ASP A 156 17.47 6.00 6.61
C ASP A 156 18.49 5.43 7.60
N SER A 157 18.27 5.61 8.90
CA SER A 157 19.14 5.10 9.96
C SER A 157 18.51 3.86 10.62
N PRO A 158 18.85 2.63 10.17
CA PRO A 158 18.28 1.43 10.75
C PRO A 158 18.83 1.15 12.16
N PHE A 159 18.01 0.51 12.98
CA PHE A 159 18.36 -0.07 14.27
C PHE A 159 17.49 -1.29 14.54
N GLU A 160 17.91 -2.12 15.49
CA GLU A 160 17.19 -3.34 15.86
C GLU A 160 16.44 -3.15 17.18
N GLN A 161 15.19 -3.62 17.22
CA GLN A 161 14.37 -3.69 18.43
C GLN A 161 14.02 -5.15 18.72
N SER A 162 14.39 -5.62 19.91
CA SER A 162 14.05 -6.98 20.35
C SER A 162 12.79 -6.97 21.22
N VAL A 163 11.91 -7.95 21.04
CA VAL A 163 10.69 -8.16 21.84
C VAL A 163 10.46 -9.66 22.06
N THR A 164 9.88 -10.05 23.20
CA THR A 164 9.56 -11.47 23.44
C THR A 164 8.29 -11.89 22.70
N TYR A 165 8.01 -13.20 22.62
CA TYR A 165 6.76 -13.71 22.04
C TYR A 165 5.50 -13.47 22.87
N ALA A 166 5.62 -12.97 24.11
CA ALA A 166 4.44 -12.74 24.92
C ALA A 166 3.62 -11.57 24.33
N LEU A 167 2.35 -11.78 24.01
CA LEU A 167 1.51 -10.79 23.34
C LEU A 167 0.42 -10.23 24.28
N PRO A 168 -0.04 -8.99 24.07
CA PRO A 168 -1.11 -8.39 24.86
C PRO A 168 -2.43 -9.12 24.61
N THR A 169 -3.09 -9.48 25.70
CA THR A 169 -4.36 -10.21 25.68
C THR A 169 -5.36 -9.63 26.65
N LYS A 170 -6.63 -9.80 26.28
CA LYS A 170 -7.78 -9.52 27.11
C LYS A 170 -8.72 -10.72 27.04
N ASP A 171 -9.11 -11.23 28.19
CA ASP A 171 -9.94 -12.44 28.30
C ASP A 171 -9.38 -13.65 27.51
N GLY A 172 -8.05 -13.82 27.51
CA GLY A 172 -7.37 -14.94 26.85
C GLY A 172 -7.22 -14.83 25.34
N LYS A 173 -7.55 -13.69 24.74
CA LYS A 173 -7.45 -13.45 23.29
C LYS A 173 -6.58 -12.24 23.00
N LEU A 174 -5.92 -12.23 21.84
CA LEU A 174 -5.25 -11.03 21.33
C LEU A 174 -6.24 -9.88 21.28
N CYS A 175 -5.88 -8.74 21.89
CA CYS A 175 -6.74 -7.56 21.95
C CYS A 175 -6.29 -6.44 21.03
N TYR A 176 -5.04 -6.46 20.56
CA TYR A 176 -4.54 -5.52 19.56
C TYR A 176 -4.47 -6.21 18.19
N THR A 177 -3.51 -5.86 17.35
CA THR A 177 -3.41 -6.39 16.00
C THR A 177 -3.31 -7.91 15.98
N TYR A 178 -4.00 -8.53 15.03
CA TYR A 178 -4.07 -9.98 14.91
C TYR A 178 -4.26 -10.41 13.45
N SER A 179 -3.95 -11.67 13.16
CA SER A 179 -4.27 -12.36 11.91
C SER A 179 -5.47 -13.29 12.11
N ASP A 180 -6.28 -13.47 11.06
CA ASP A 180 -7.33 -14.49 11.06
C ASP A 180 -6.75 -15.90 10.90
N GLU A 181 -5.51 -16.03 10.42
CA GLU A 181 -4.77 -17.29 10.45
C GLU A 181 -4.34 -17.61 11.88
N ALA A 182 -4.96 -18.64 12.46
CA ALA A 182 -4.78 -18.98 13.85
C ALA A 182 -3.31 -19.29 14.18
N GLY A 183 -2.74 -18.52 15.10
CA GLY A 183 -1.34 -18.68 15.53
C GLY A 183 -0.33 -17.93 14.69
N GLU A 184 -0.74 -17.15 13.68
CA GLU A 184 0.17 -16.27 12.94
C GLU A 184 0.48 -15.01 13.75
N LEU A 185 1.78 -14.73 13.94
CA LEU A 185 2.24 -13.74 14.90
C LEU A 185 2.84 -12.46 14.28
N TRP A 186 3.25 -12.46 13.00
CA TRP A 186 4.04 -11.34 12.46
C TRP A 186 3.39 -9.96 12.63
N PRO A 187 2.06 -9.75 12.43
CA PRO A 187 1.48 -8.43 12.56
C PRO A 187 1.56 -7.93 14.00
N ALA A 188 1.20 -8.79 14.96
CA ALA A 188 1.21 -8.49 16.39
C ALA A 188 2.64 -8.27 16.92
N MET A 189 3.60 -9.05 16.45
CA MET A 189 5.01 -8.90 16.84
C MET A 189 5.63 -7.61 16.28
N ALA A 190 5.27 -7.22 15.06
CA ALA A 190 5.71 -5.96 14.48
C ALA A 190 5.09 -4.75 15.19
N GLU A 191 3.78 -4.78 15.48
CA GLU A 191 3.10 -3.75 16.29
C GLU A 191 3.77 -3.57 17.65
N LYS A 192 4.02 -4.69 18.35
CA LYS A 192 4.71 -4.71 19.64
C LYS A 192 6.11 -4.10 19.57
N ALA A 193 6.90 -4.43 18.54
CA ALA A 193 8.23 -3.86 18.36
C ALA A 193 8.18 -2.35 18.11
N VAL A 194 7.20 -1.87 17.32
CA VAL A 194 7.00 -0.43 17.11
C VAL A 194 6.59 0.25 18.42
N ALA A 195 5.64 -0.31 19.19
CA ALA A 195 5.27 0.21 20.51
C ALA A 195 6.46 0.27 21.47
N ALA A 196 7.33 -0.74 21.45
CA ALA A 196 8.52 -0.81 22.31
C ALA A 196 9.59 0.22 21.90
N ALA A 197 9.79 0.44 20.61
CA ALA A 197 10.80 1.39 20.12
C ALA A 197 10.33 2.84 20.16
N TYR A 198 9.02 3.06 20.08
CA TYR A 198 8.39 4.37 20.10
C TYR A 198 8.26 4.84 21.56
N HIS A 199 9.33 5.43 22.08
CA HIS A 199 9.28 6.10 23.38
C HIS A 199 8.95 7.58 23.19
N GLY A 200 7.95 8.04 23.95
CA GLY A 200 7.60 9.45 24.03
C GLY A 200 8.85 10.29 24.28
N THR A 201 9.00 11.33 23.47
CA THR A 201 9.89 12.46 23.73
C THR A 201 9.84 12.84 25.20
N ALA A 202 10.99 13.16 25.78
CA ALA A 202 11.10 13.59 27.16
C ALA A 202 10.04 14.66 27.47
N GLY A 203 8.99 14.28 28.21
CA GLY A 203 7.82 15.12 28.51
C GLY A 203 6.44 14.55 28.15
N ASN A 204 6.33 13.43 27.43
CA ASN A 204 5.03 12.81 27.12
C ASN A 204 4.50 11.93 28.27
N GLU A 205 3.21 12.07 28.58
CA GLU A 205 2.47 11.26 29.58
C GLU A 205 2.11 9.85 29.09
N LYS A 206 2.22 9.58 27.78
CA LYS A 206 1.85 8.29 27.15
C LYS A 206 3.02 7.30 27.21
N ASN A 207 2.73 6.04 27.60
CA ASN A 207 3.70 4.95 27.66
C ASN A 207 3.14 3.66 27.03
N GLY A 208 4.00 2.70 26.73
CA GLY A 208 3.58 1.42 26.17
C GLY A 208 2.84 1.55 24.84
N TYR A 209 1.69 0.90 24.69
CA TYR A 209 0.89 0.95 23.46
C TYR A 209 0.12 2.27 23.25
N ASP A 210 -0.07 3.08 24.29
CA ASP A 210 -0.79 4.37 24.17
C ASP A 210 -0.08 5.33 23.20
N VAL A 211 1.21 5.12 23.00
CA VAL A 211 2.02 5.90 22.07
C VAL A 211 1.60 5.71 20.61
N LEU A 212 0.90 4.61 20.29
CA LEU A 212 0.41 4.29 18.96
C LEU A 212 -1.00 4.85 18.67
N LEU A 213 -1.66 5.47 19.65
CA LEU A 213 -3.01 6.03 19.48
C LEU A 213 -3.08 7.17 18.45
N GLU A 214 -1.95 7.81 18.17
CA GLU A 214 -1.84 8.90 17.20
C GLU A 214 -0.62 8.68 16.31
N GLY A 215 -0.83 8.73 15.00
CA GLY A 215 0.27 8.57 14.05
C GLY A 215 -0.17 8.76 12.61
N ASN A 216 0.76 8.51 11.69
CA ASN A 216 0.57 8.69 10.26
C ASN A 216 1.07 7.46 9.51
N ALA A 217 0.26 6.91 8.60
CA ALA A 217 0.58 5.64 7.94
C ALA A 217 1.86 5.70 7.07
N ALA A 218 2.14 6.84 6.44
CA ALA A 218 3.40 7.01 5.69
C ALA A 218 4.61 7.05 6.63
N MET A 219 4.43 7.61 7.82
CA MET A 219 5.45 7.57 8.85
C MET A 219 5.69 6.15 9.34
N GLY A 220 4.62 5.36 9.56
CA GLY A 220 4.74 3.94 9.91
C GLY A 220 5.51 3.15 8.85
N MET A 221 5.24 3.39 7.57
CA MET A 221 6.02 2.79 6.48
C MET A 221 7.48 3.24 6.53
N ALA A 222 7.77 4.51 6.79
CA ALA A 222 9.12 5.00 6.93
C ALA A 222 9.86 4.40 8.14
N MET A 223 9.17 4.15 9.26
CA MET A 223 9.74 3.43 10.41
C MET A 223 10.11 1.98 10.05
N LEU A 224 9.27 1.29 9.29
CA LEU A 224 9.43 -0.14 9.01
C LEU A 224 10.38 -0.41 7.82
N LEU A 225 10.34 0.43 6.78
CA LEU A 225 11.03 0.20 5.51
C LEU A 225 12.13 1.22 5.22
N GLY A 226 12.20 2.30 5.99
CA GLY A 226 12.96 3.49 5.63
C GLY A 226 12.34 4.23 4.44
N GLY A 227 12.80 5.44 4.16
CA GLY A 227 12.30 6.28 3.07
C GLY A 227 11.65 7.58 3.55
N THR A 228 10.91 8.21 2.66
CA THR A 228 10.49 9.61 2.84
C THR A 228 8.96 9.73 2.76
N PRO A 229 8.29 10.07 3.87
CA PRO A 229 6.88 10.42 3.87
C PRO A 229 6.69 11.91 3.54
N PHE A 230 5.70 12.24 2.71
CA PHE A 230 5.27 13.61 2.48
C PHE A 230 3.76 13.69 2.25
N THR A 231 3.19 14.87 2.36
CA THR A 231 1.76 15.13 2.14
C THR A 231 1.60 16.12 0.99
N VAL A 232 0.56 15.92 0.18
CA VAL A 232 0.15 16.86 -0.85
C VAL A 232 -1.11 17.54 -0.38
N LYS A 233 -1.06 18.86 -0.19
CA LYS A 233 -2.26 19.67 0.05
C LYS A 233 -2.88 20.00 -1.29
N LEU A 234 -4.06 19.47 -1.54
CA LEU A 234 -4.76 19.63 -2.80
C LEU A 234 -5.11 21.10 -3.06
N ASN A 235 -4.92 21.51 -4.31
CA ASN A 235 -5.43 22.79 -4.76
C ASN A 235 -6.97 22.75 -4.77
N LYS A 236 -7.60 23.89 -4.47
CA LYS A 236 -9.05 24.02 -4.66
C LYS A 236 -9.35 24.00 -6.15
N VAL A 237 -9.83 22.87 -6.66
CA VAL A 237 -10.31 22.76 -8.04
C VAL A 237 -11.84 22.86 -8.02
N THR A 238 -12.40 23.74 -8.85
CA THR A 238 -13.86 23.96 -8.92
C THR A 238 -14.57 22.96 -9.82
N ASP A 239 -13.83 22.20 -10.62
CA ASP A 239 -14.35 21.17 -11.54
C ASP A 239 -13.88 19.78 -11.11
N ALA A 240 -14.81 18.99 -10.54
CA ALA A 240 -14.56 17.65 -10.03
C ALA A 240 -14.12 16.65 -11.11
N GLY A 241 -14.55 16.81 -12.36
CA GLY A 241 -14.18 15.92 -13.46
C GLY A 241 -12.71 16.11 -13.86
N ASN A 242 -12.28 17.37 -13.95
CA ASN A 242 -10.88 17.71 -14.20
C ASN A 242 -9.97 17.31 -13.03
N GLN A 243 -10.43 17.48 -11.79
CA GLN A 243 -9.68 17.05 -10.61
C GLN A 243 -9.49 15.52 -10.57
N SER A 244 -10.54 14.76 -10.94
CA SER A 244 -10.47 13.30 -10.97
C SER A 244 -9.40 12.79 -11.94
N GLN A 245 -9.39 13.33 -13.17
CA GLN A 245 -8.38 12.95 -14.16
C GLN A 245 -6.97 13.36 -13.76
N LEU A 246 -6.80 14.56 -13.19
CA LEU A 246 -5.51 15.05 -12.73
C LEU A 246 -4.94 14.14 -11.64
N LEU A 247 -5.71 13.87 -10.59
CA LEU A 247 -5.25 13.04 -9.48
C LEU A 247 -5.07 11.57 -9.88
N PHE A 248 -5.89 11.03 -10.78
CA PHE A 248 -5.67 9.70 -11.33
C PHE A 248 -4.31 9.60 -12.03
N ARG A 249 -3.97 10.58 -12.89
CA ARG A 249 -2.66 10.63 -13.56
C ARG A 249 -1.53 10.78 -12.55
N ALA A 250 -1.71 11.63 -11.55
CA ALA A 250 -0.74 11.86 -10.49
C ALA A 250 -0.44 10.56 -9.71
N TRP A 251 -1.49 9.90 -9.21
CA TRP A 251 -1.36 8.68 -8.43
C TRP A 251 -0.82 7.54 -9.28
N LYS A 252 -1.23 7.43 -10.56
CA LYS A 252 -0.67 6.45 -11.49
C LYS A 252 0.84 6.63 -11.68
N LYS A 253 1.32 7.86 -11.80
CA LYS A 253 2.75 8.16 -11.91
C LYS A 253 3.47 7.83 -10.59
N LEU A 254 2.92 8.20 -9.44
CA LEU A 254 3.47 7.87 -8.13
C LEU A 254 3.60 6.35 -7.91
N LEU A 255 2.52 5.58 -8.17
CA LEU A 255 2.55 4.12 -8.05
C LEU A 255 3.56 3.49 -9.02
N ARG A 256 3.70 4.03 -10.24
CA ARG A 256 4.73 3.60 -11.21
C ARG A 256 6.17 3.86 -10.74
N GLN A 257 6.38 4.87 -9.89
CA GLN A 257 7.67 5.09 -9.19
C GLN A 257 7.79 4.27 -7.90
N GLY A 258 6.85 3.36 -7.67
CA GLY A 258 6.67 2.53 -6.48
C GLY A 258 6.50 3.28 -5.16
N CYS A 259 6.05 4.53 -5.24
CA CYS A 259 5.52 5.24 -4.09
C CYS A 259 4.20 4.59 -3.63
N THR A 260 3.83 4.80 -2.37
CA THR A 260 2.49 4.48 -1.86
C THR A 260 1.67 5.74 -1.71
N VAL A 261 0.40 5.69 -2.10
CA VAL A 261 -0.57 6.78 -1.88
C VAL A 261 -1.54 6.38 -0.77
N ILE A 262 -1.79 7.30 0.14
CA ILE A 262 -2.65 7.13 1.31
C ILE A 262 -3.68 8.26 1.33
N VAL A 263 -4.93 7.87 1.46
CA VAL A 263 -6.09 8.74 1.37
C VAL A 263 -6.81 8.81 2.71
N TYR A 264 -7.31 10.00 3.03
CA TYR A 264 -8.12 10.25 4.21
C TYR A 264 -9.46 10.84 3.75
N PHE A 265 -10.54 10.11 3.99
CA PHE A 265 -11.88 10.58 3.65
C PHE A 265 -12.43 11.48 4.77
N GLU A 266 -13.22 12.48 4.42
CA GLU A 266 -13.83 13.43 5.38
C GLU A 266 -15.28 13.09 5.73
N ASN A 267 -15.81 12.04 5.11
CA ASN A 267 -17.17 11.55 5.23
C ASN A 267 -17.16 10.10 5.73
N ASP A 268 -18.15 9.75 6.55
CA ASP A 268 -18.40 8.40 7.07
C ASP A 268 -19.59 7.70 6.38
N ALA A 269 -20.13 8.29 5.32
CA ALA A 269 -21.17 7.67 4.51
C ALA A 269 -20.64 6.50 3.66
N ASN A 270 -21.56 5.63 3.25
CA ASN A 270 -21.30 4.50 2.36
C ASN A 270 -20.21 3.53 2.87
N GLY A 271 -20.15 3.34 4.19
CA GLY A 271 -19.23 2.41 4.84
C GLY A 271 -17.81 2.93 5.05
N LEU A 272 -17.48 4.13 4.56
CA LEU A 272 -16.18 4.77 4.80
C LEU A 272 -16.05 5.23 6.26
N GLU A 273 -14.81 5.44 6.66
CA GLU A 273 -14.48 6.01 7.96
C GLU A 273 -13.74 7.32 7.80
N LYS A 274 -14.27 8.32 8.48
CA LYS A 274 -13.70 9.65 8.51
C LYS A 274 -12.28 9.64 9.11
N SER A 275 -11.37 10.34 8.45
CA SER A 275 -10.00 10.63 8.88
C SER A 275 -9.14 9.39 9.16
N ARG A 276 -9.48 8.24 8.58
CA ARG A 276 -8.69 7.01 8.64
C ARG A 276 -7.80 6.84 7.38
N PRO A 277 -6.64 6.16 7.47
CA PRO A 277 -5.68 6.08 6.37
C PRO A 277 -5.97 4.88 5.43
N TYR A 278 -6.65 5.13 4.33
CA TYR A 278 -6.88 4.14 3.27
C TYR A 278 -5.69 4.08 2.32
N THR A 279 -5.15 2.89 2.05
CA THR A 279 -3.99 2.72 1.17
C THR A 279 -4.42 2.34 -0.23
N VAL A 280 -3.84 3.00 -1.25
CA VAL A 280 -4.10 2.72 -2.66
C VAL A 280 -3.27 1.50 -3.09
N PHE A 281 -3.94 0.44 -3.52
CA PHE A 281 -3.33 -0.81 -4.00
C PHE A 281 -3.30 -0.91 -5.53
N SER A 282 -4.27 -0.32 -6.22
CA SER A 282 -4.40 -0.38 -7.68
C SER A 282 -5.08 0.84 -8.27
N LEU A 283 -4.82 1.07 -9.56
CA LEU A 283 -5.56 1.99 -10.40
C LEU A 283 -5.87 1.31 -11.73
N GLN A 284 -7.12 1.36 -12.17
CA GLN A 284 -7.57 0.84 -13.45
C GLN A 284 -8.33 1.91 -14.22
N LYS A 285 -8.06 2.00 -15.52
CA LYS A 285 -8.84 2.84 -16.45
C LYS A 285 -9.68 1.92 -17.31
N ILE A 286 -10.98 1.91 -17.07
CA ILE A 286 -11.93 1.11 -17.82
C ILE A 286 -12.49 1.97 -18.96
N ASP A 287 -12.17 1.64 -20.20
CA ASP A 287 -12.76 2.32 -21.35
C ASP A 287 -14.20 1.83 -21.57
N GLY A 288 -15.17 2.75 -21.52
CA GLY A 288 -16.59 2.47 -21.69
C GLY A 288 -17.23 3.27 -22.82
N ALA A 289 -18.43 2.87 -23.24
CA ALA A 289 -19.17 3.52 -24.33
C ALA A 289 -19.53 5.00 -24.05
N LEU A 290 -19.66 5.38 -22.78
CA LEU A 290 -19.97 6.75 -22.34
C LEU A 290 -18.71 7.54 -21.95
N GLY A 291 -17.52 6.97 -22.16
CA GLY A 291 -16.24 7.52 -21.73
C GLY A 291 -15.50 6.60 -20.76
N PRO A 292 -14.27 6.96 -20.38
CA PRO A 292 -13.47 6.17 -19.45
C PRO A 292 -14.01 6.31 -18.01
N THR A 293 -13.99 5.21 -17.27
CA THR A 293 -14.20 5.16 -15.82
C THR A 293 -12.87 4.84 -15.14
N PHE A 294 -12.50 5.63 -14.14
CA PHE A 294 -11.26 5.45 -13.39
C PHE A 294 -11.57 4.77 -12.06
N LEU A 295 -11.04 3.59 -11.84
CA LEU A 295 -11.26 2.79 -10.64
C LEU A 295 -9.98 2.71 -9.81
N VAL A 296 -10.14 2.69 -8.49
CA VAL A 296 -9.06 2.58 -7.52
C VAL A 296 -9.36 1.43 -6.58
N LEU A 297 -8.40 0.51 -6.41
CA LEU A 297 -8.47 -0.52 -5.37
C LEU A 297 -7.84 0.06 -4.12
N PHE A 298 -8.61 0.12 -3.04
CA PHE A 298 -8.15 0.48 -1.71
C PHE A 298 -8.02 -0.73 -0.82
N ARG A 299 -7.18 -0.60 0.20
CA ARG A 299 -7.21 -1.41 1.40
C ARG A 299 -7.67 -0.56 2.58
N SER A 300 -8.69 -1.06 3.28
CA SER A 300 -9.18 -0.47 4.53
C SER A 300 -8.13 -0.61 5.64
N PRO A 301 -8.00 0.38 6.54
CA PRO A 301 -7.13 0.27 7.70
C PRO A 301 -7.58 -0.78 8.74
N ARG A 302 -8.85 -1.19 8.76
CA ARG A 302 -9.37 -2.09 9.81
C ARG A 302 -9.03 -3.57 9.62
N GLY A 303 -8.72 -4.00 8.41
CA GLY A 303 -8.63 -5.44 8.16
C GLY A 303 -9.81 -6.04 7.40
N LYS A 304 -9.96 -7.36 7.54
CA LYS A 304 -11.09 -8.19 7.09
C LYS A 304 -12.37 -7.95 7.89
N GLN A 305 -12.31 -7.33 9.07
CA GLN A 305 -13.45 -7.10 9.99
C GLN A 305 -14.63 -6.29 9.41
N ALA A 306 -14.56 -5.84 8.16
CA ALA A 306 -15.21 -4.63 7.71
C ALA A 306 -16.34 -4.81 6.69
N GLN A 307 -16.54 -6.01 6.15
CA GLN A 307 -17.48 -6.17 5.06
C GLN A 307 -18.81 -6.70 5.58
N ASP A 308 -19.70 -5.81 6.01
CA ASP A 308 -21.13 -6.11 6.00
C ASP A 308 -21.83 -5.17 5.03
N CYS A 309 -22.13 -5.70 3.84
CA CYS A 309 -22.89 -5.02 2.80
C CYS A 309 -24.26 -4.50 3.31
N ALA A 310 -24.85 -5.14 4.32
CA ALA A 310 -26.14 -4.77 4.89
C ALA A 310 -26.04 -3.72 5.99
N ALA A 311 -24.98 -3.75 6.80
CA ALA A 311 -24.81 -2.79 7.89
C ALA A 311 -24.18 -1.47 7.44
N GLY A 312 -23.43 -1.46 6.33
CA GLY A 312 -22.69 -0.27 5.89
C GLY A 312 -21.68 0.20 6.94
N THR A 313 -21.15 -0.74 7.72
CA THR A 313 -20.18 -0.51 8.78
C THR A 313 -18.91 -1.29 8.47
N GLY A 314 -17.76 -0.73 8.83
CA GLY A 314 -16.49 -1.47 8.80
C GLY A 314 -15.32 -0.72 8.17
N GLY A 315 -15.54 0.43 7.53
CA GLY A 315 -14.47 1.12 6.84
C GLY A 315 -14.18 0.52 5.47
N VAL A 316 -15.19 -0.01 4.79
CA VAL A 316 -15.12 -0.49 3.41
C VAL A 316 -16.27 0.15 2.62
N TRP A 317 -15.97 0.64 1.42
CA TRP A 317 -16.94 1.26 0.53
C TRP A 317 -18.06 0.28 0.15
N ASN A 318 -19.32 0.72 0.26
CA ASN A 318 -20.50 -0.08 -0.14
C ASN A 318 -21.29 0.54 -1.30
N GLY A 319 -20.74 1.56 -1.97
CA GLY A 319 -21.35 2.20 -3.13
C GLY A 319 -21.04 1.46 -4.44
N LYS A 320 -21.11 2.19 -5.57
CA LYS A 320 -20.81 1.62 -6.90
C LYS A 320 -19.39 1.10 -6.98
N TRP A 321 -19.20 -0.01 -7.70
CA TRP A 321 -17.93 -0.75 -7.80
C TRP A 321 -17.43 -1.37 -6.50
N SER A 322 -18.15 -1.25 -5.38
CA SER A 322 -17.82 -2.04 -4.19
C SER A 322 -17.96 -3.53 -4.45
N ASP A 323 -17.47 -4.34 -3.53
CA ASP A 323 -17.69 -5.78 -3.54
C ASP A 323 -19.16 -6.19 -3.40
N CYS A 324 -20.00 -5.27 -2.89
CA CYS A 324 -21.45 -5.46 -2.78
C CYS A 324 -22.18 -5.11 -4.09
N ASP A 325 -21.55 -4.38 -5.03
CA ASP A 325 -22.14 -3.95 -6.32
C ASP A 325 -22.09 -5.07 -7.38
N THR A 326 -22.66 -6.23 -7.04
CA THR A 326 -22.62 -7.41 -7.90
C THR A 326 -23.25 -7.17 -9.27
N ASP A 327 -24.31 -6.36 -9.35
CA ASP A 327 -24.99 -5.98 -10.58
C ASP A 327 -24.15 -5.04 -11.44
N GLY A 328 -23.51 -4.02 -10.84
CA GLY A 328 -22.63 -3.09 -11.55
C GLY A 328 -21.42 -3.81 -12.15
N TRP A 329 -20.82 -4.72 -11.39
CA TRP A 329 -19.79 -5.61 -11.92
C TRP A 329 -20.34 -6.49 -13.04
N ALA A 330 -21.51 -7.13 -12.86
CA ALA A 330 -22.09 -8.02 -13.87
C ALA A 330 -22.39 -7.33 -15.20
N ALA A 331 -22.77 -6.06 -15.16
CA ALA A 331 -23.01 -5.24 -16.33
C ALA A 331 -21.71 -4.85 -17.09
N ASN A 332 -20.52 -4.99 -16.48
CA ASN A 332 -19.26 -4.57 -17.10
C ASN A 332 -18.18 -5.67 -17.06
N SER A 333 -18.21 -6.54 -18.08
CA SER A 333 -17.24 -7.65 -18.21
C SER A 333 -15.79 -7.19 -18.37
N VAL A 334 -15.57 -6.02 -18.97
CA VAL A 334 -14.22 -5.45 -19.14
C VAL A 334 -13.66 -5.02 -17.78
N ALA A 335 -14.45 -4.29 -16.99
CA ALA A 335 -14.07 -3.91 -15.63
C ALA A 335 -13.80 -5.15 -14.78
N LYS A 336 -14.69 -6.15 -14.80
CA LYS A 336 -14.47 -7.42 -14.08
C LYS A 336 -13.12 -8.06 -14.39
N ALA A 337 -12.76 -8.14 -15.68
CA ALA A 337 -11.51 -8.75 -16.11
C ALA A 337 -10.29 -7.91 -15.72
N GLN A 338 -10.31 -6.59 -15.93
CA GLN A 338 -9.18 -5.71 -15.65
C GLN A 338 -8.95 -5.49 -14.14
N CYS A 339 -10.01 -5.52 -13.34
CA CYS A 339 -9.97 -5.38 -11.90
C CYS A 339 -9.79 -6.72 -11.15
N ASP A 340 -9.68 -7.84 -11.88
CA ASP A 340 -9.68 -9.20 -11.32
C ASP A 340 -10.79 -9.42 -10.27
N TRP A 341 -11.99 -8.95 -10.63
CA TRP A 341 -13.16 -9.11 -9.79
C TRP A 341 -13.81 -10.45 -10.09
N ASN A 342 -13.69 -11.38 -9.14
CA ASN A 342 -14.22 -12.74 -9.21
C ASN A 342 -15.35 -12.99 -8.19
N GLY A 343 -15.86 -11.93 -7.57
CA GLY A 343 -16.85 -11.97 -6.52
C GLY A 343 -16.45 -11.11 -5.34
N ARG A 344 -17.28 -11.12 -4.32
CA ARG A 344 -17.02 -10.44 -3.05
C ARG A 344 -15.80 -11.06 -2.35
N LYS A 345 -14.86 -10.22 -1.90
CA LYS A 345 -13.68 -10.64 -1.13
C LYS A 345 -13.75 -10.03 0.26
N ASP A 346 -13.68 -10.88 1.28
CA ASP A 346 -13.61 -10.42 2.67
C ASP A 346 -12.14 -10.27 3.10
N ASP A 347 -11.39 -9.48 2.33
CA ASP A 347 -9.95 -9.23 2.52
C ASP A 347 -9.66 -7.78 2.97
N GLY A 348 -10.72 -7.00 3.20
CA GLY A 348 -10.66 -5.58 3.55
C GLY A 348 -10.24 -4.67 2.38
N THR A 349 -10.17 -5.18 1.16
CA THR A 349 -9.99 -4.39 -0.06
C THR A 349 -11.34 -4.06 -0.70
N PHE A 350 -11.37 -3.00 -1.51
CA PHE A 350 -12.55 -2.65 -2.29
C PHE A 350 -12.17 -1.74 -3.46
N TRP A 351 -12.92 -1.84 -4.55
CA TRP A 351 -12.84 -0.87 -5.64
C TRP A 351 -13.78 0.31 -5.41
N MET A 352 -13.37 1.47 -5.89
CA MET A 352 -14.13 2.72 -5.84
C MET A 352 -13.86 3.54 -7.09
N ALA A 353 -14.87 4.25 -7.60
CA ALA A 353 -14.69 5.17 -8.73
C ALA A 353 -13.99 6.46 -8.28
N PHE A 354 -13.15 7.03 -9.14
CA PHE A 354 -12.36 8.21 -8.81
C PHE A 354 -13.23 9.44 -8.54
N GLU A 355 -14.35 9.55 -9.23
CA GLU A 355 -15.35 10.60 -8.99
C GLU A 355 -15.90 10.53 -7.57
N ASP A 356 -16.18 9.33 -7.07
CA ASP A 356 -16.62 9.13 -5.69
C ASP A 356 -15.48 9.44 -4.71
N ILE A 357 -14.22 9.13 -5.06
CA ILE A 357 -13.06 9.47 -4.23
C ILE A 357 -12.98 10.97 -4.05
N VAL A 358 -12.99 11.74 -5.14
CA VAL A 358 -12.92 13.21 -5.09
C VAL A 358 -14.08 13.81 -4.28
N ALA A 359 -15.27 13.21 -4.36
CA ALA A 359 -16.43 13.65 -3.60
C ALA A 359 -16.28 13.41 -2.08
N ASN A 360 -15.48 12.44 -1.65
CA ASN A 360 -15.29 12.08 -0.23
C ASN A 360 -13.91 12.46 0.33
N LEU A 361 -12.96 12.78 -0.53
CA LEU A 361 -11.57 13.10 -0.20
C LEU A 361 -11.49 14.44 0.54
N GLY A 362 -10.62 14.50 1.56
CA GLY A 362 -10.29 15.76 2.23
C GLY A 362 -9.46 16.71 1.37
N ASP A 363 -8.80 17.66 2.03
CA ASP A 363 -7.93 18.64 1.37
C ASP A 363 -6.52 18.12 1.08
N ARG A 364 -6.25 16.82 1.31
CA ARG A 364 -4.91 16.24 1.19
C ARG A 364 -4.91 14.74 0.96
N TYR A 365 -3.79 14.25 0.44
CA TYR A 365 -3.39 12.85 0.50
C TYR A 365 -1.92 12.75 0.92
N THR A 366 -1.51 11.61 1.47
CA THR A 366 -0.13 11.37 1.90
C THR A 366 0.54 10.39 0.94
N VAL A 367 1.83 10.56 0.75
CA VAL A 367 2.67 9.72 -0.09
C VAL A 367 3.85 9.21 0.73
N PHE A 368 4.23 7.97 0.48
CA PHE A 368 5.46 7.39 0.98
C PHE A 368 6.36 6.98 -0.19
N ILE A 369 7.61 7.43 -0.16
CA ILE A 369 8.65 7.05 -1.13
C ILE A 369 9.62 6.09 -0.43
N PRO A 370 9.68 4.81 -0.83
CA PRO A 370 10.68 3.89 -0.29
C PRO A 370 12.11 4.37 -0.59
N SER A 371 13.02 4.20 0.38
CA SER A 371 14.46 4.41 0.17
C SER A 371 15.09 3.30 -0.68
N ASP A 372 14.61 2.06 -0.52
CA ASP A 372 15.01 0.89 -1.31
C ASP A 372 14.51 1.00 -2.76
N PRO A 373 15.40 1.14 -3.76
CA PRO A 373 15.00 1.22 -5.16
C PRO A 373 14.34 -0.04 -5.71
N GLU A 374 14.56 -1.22 -5.10
CA GLU A 374 13.90 -2.45 -5.53
C GLU A 374 12.40 -2.43 -5.20
N LEU A 375 12.03 -1.81 -4.08
CA LEU A 375 10.61 -1.58 -3.74
C LEU A 375 9.92 -0.67 -4.75
N ARG A 376 10.69 0.24 -5.39
CA ARG A 376 10.18 1.11 -6.44
C ARG A 376 9.81 0.33 -7.72
N LYS A 377 10.38 -0.86 -7.93
CA LYS A 377 10.15 -1.70 -9.12
C LYS A 377 8.98 -2.67 -8.96
N ILE A 378 8.72 -3.17 -7.74
CA ILE A 378 7.68 -4.18 -7.45
C ILE A 378 6.27 -3.65 -7.79
N ASN A 379 6.01 -2.37 -7.53
CA ASN A 379 4.69 -1.76 -7.71
C ASN A 379 4.28 -1.58 -9.20
N LEU A 380 5.23 -1.70 -10.15
CA LEU A 380 4.96 -1.65 -11.59
C LEU A 380 4.36 -2.96 -12.14
N THR A 381 4.60 -4.08 -11.47
CA THR A 381 4.30 -5.43 -12.01
C THR A 381 3.03 -6.06 -11.45
N ASP A 382 2.41 -5.45 -10.44
CA ASP A 382 1.53 -6.22 -9.55
C ASP A 382 0.08 -6.40 -9.99
N HIS A 383 -0.42 -5.63 -10.96
CA HIS A 383 -1.76 -5.88 -11.53
C HIS A 383 -1.72 -6.85 -12.72
N THR A 384 -0.57 -6.97 -13.38
CA THR A 384 -0.35 -8.04 -14.37
C THR A 384 0.02 -9.35 -13.69
N SER A 385 0.77 -9.34 -12.58
CA SER A 385 1.20 -10.56 -11.87
C SER A 385 0.08 -11.20 -11.04
N LEU A 386 -0.84 -10.45 -10.41
CA LEU A 386 -2.00 -11.03 -9.72
C LEU A 386 -2.92 -11.78 -10.69
N GLY A 387 -3.20 -11.19 -11.86
CA GLY A 387 -3.95 -11.85 -12.92
C GLY A 387 -3.21 -13.06 -13.53
N LEU A 388 -1.88 -12.99 -13.66
CA LEU A 388 -1.07 -14.10 -14.19
C LEU A 388 -0.92 -15.25 -13.18
N ALA A 389 -0.77 -14.95 -11.89
CA ALA A 389 -0.68 -15.94 -10.82
C ALA A 389 -2.05 -16.62 -10.61
N ALA A 390 -3.15 -15.86 -10.64
CA ALA A 390 -4.50 -16.40 -10.63
C ALA A 390 -4.78 -17.26 -11.89
N ALA A 391 -4.33 -16.81 -13.06
CA ALA A 391 -4.42 -17.59 -14.30
C ALA A 391 -3.58 -18.86 -14.24
N SER A 392 -2.36 -18.81 -13.69
CA SER A 392 -1.46 -19.95 -13.51
C SER A 392 -2.05 -20.98 -12.55
N SER A 393 -2.52 -20.55 -11.37
CA SER A 393 -3.16 -21.43 -10.38
C SER A 393 -4.45 -22.07 -10.93
N LYS A 394 -5.26 -21.32 -11.69
CA LYS A 394 -6.45 -21.85 -12.37
C LYS A 394 -6.09 -22.86 -13.45
N LEU A 395 -5.02 -22.62 -14.23
CA LEU A 395 -4.52 -23.57 -15.22
C LEU A 395 -4.00 -24.84 -14.55
N GLU A 396 -3.22 -24.72 -13.47
CA GLU A 396 -2.71 -25.84 -12.68
C GLU A 396 -3.85 -26.68 -12.10
N GLY A 397 -4.88 -26.05 -11.53
CA GLY A 397 -6.07 -26.74 -11.04
C GLY A 397 -6.82 -27.51 -12.13
N GLN A 398 -6.99 -26.90 -13.31
CA GLN A 398 -7.63 -27.55 -14.47
C GLN A 398 -6.78 -28.70 -15.03
N LEU A 399 -5.45 -28.53 -15.05
CA LEU A 399 -4.51 -29.56 -15.49
C LEU A 399 -4.54 -30.76 -14.53
N ASN A 400 -4.49 -30.49 -13.23
CA ASN A 400 -4.53 -31.52 -12.17
C ASN A 400 -5.86 -32.28 -12.17
N ALA A 401 -6.99 -31.58 -12.35
CA ALA A 401 -8.31 -32.22 -12.46
C ALA A 401 -8.40 -33.11 -13.71
N SER A 402 -7.93 -32.61 -14.86
CA SER A 402 -7.89 -33.36 -16.12
C SER A 402 -6.98 -34.58 -16.01
N PHE A 403 -5.84 -34.45 -15.31
CA PHE A 403 -4.88 -35.51 -15.06
C PHE A 403 -5.46 -36.59 -14.13
N ALA A 404 -6.13 -36.19 -13.05
CA ALA A 404 -6.82 -37.13 -12.14
C ALA A 404 -7.92 -37.92 -12.88
N GLN A 405 -8.64 -37.27 -13.80
CA GLN A 405 -9.67 -37.92 -14.62
C GLN A 405 -9.07 -38.91 -15.63
N LEU A 406 -7.91 -38.59 -16.21
CA LEU A 406 -7.14 -39.46 -17.10
C LEU A 406 -6.57 -40.68 -16.36
N MET A 407 -6.10 -40.49 -15.13
CA MET A 407 -5.60 -41.56 -14.25
C MET A 407 -6.72 -42.52 -13.84
N ALA A 408 -7.90 -41.99 -13.50
CA ALA A 408 -9.08 -42.79 -13.18
C ALA A 408 -9.56 -43.64 -14.37
N ASN A 409 -9.38 -43.16 -15.59
CA ASN A 409 -9.90 -43.82 -16.79
C ASN A 409 -8.94 -44.84 -17.43
N ASN A 410 -7.63 -44.78 -17.18
CA ASN A 410 -6.67 -45.56 -17.97
C ASN A 410 -5.68 -46.46 -17.21
N GLY A 411 -5.63 -46.46 -15.88
CA GLY A 411 -4.87 -47.49 -15.12
C GLY A 411 -3.40 -47.68 -15.51
N LEU A 412 -2.71 -46.64 -15.99
CA LEU A 412 -1.36 -46.72 -16.55
C LEU A 412 -0.37 -46.00 -15.62
N GLY A 413 0.16 -46.71 -14.63
CA GLY A 413 1.06 -46.14 -13.60
C GLY A 413 2.52 -45.95 -14.02
N GLU A 414 3.01 -46.54 -15.11
CA GLU A 414 4.47 -46.63 -15.34
C GLU A 414 5.07 -45.72 -16.43
N ASN A 415 4.27 -45.10 -17.30
CA ASN A 415 4.80 -44.16 -18.32
C ASN A 415 4.66 -42.67 -17.96
N VAL A 416 4.20 -42.38 -16.74
CA VAL A 416 3.70 -41.06 -16.31
C VAL A 416 4.82 -40.05 -16.04
N ASN A 417 5.95 -40.49 -15.48
CA ASN A 417 7.06 -39.57 -15.13
C ASN A 417 7.69 -38.89 -16.35
N LYS A 418 7.76 -39.57 -17.51
CA LYS A 418 8.34 -38.97 -18.72
C LYS A 418 7.43 -37.91 -19.35
N PHE A 419 6.12 -38.07 -19.23
CA PHE A 419 5.15 -37.12 -19.76
C PHE A 419 4.98 -35.89 -18.85
N ALA A 420 5.05 -36.09 -17.52
CA ALA A 420 5.04 -35.00 -16.54
C ALA A 420 6.26 -34.08 -16.68
N THR A 421 7.47 -34.63 -16.87
CA THR A 421 8.68 -33.82 -17.09
C THR A 421 8.59 -33.01 -18.40
N PHE A 422 8.08 -33.60 -19.47
CA PHE A 422 7.88 -32.89 -20.74
C PHE A 422 6.85 -31.74 -20.63
N ALA A 423 5.77 -31.95 -19.87
CA ALA A 423 4.76 -30.91 -19.63
C ALA A 423 5.29 -29.78 -18.74
N ILE A 424 6.11 -30.07 -17.74
CA ILE A 424 6.78 -29.06 -16.89
C ILE A 424 7.75 -28.21 -17.71
N ASP A 425 8.57 -28.83 -18.57
CA ASP A 425 9.50 -28.12 -19.46
C ASP A 425 8.74 -27.23 -20.46
N ALA A 426 7.60 -27.70 -20.98
CA ALA A 426 6.74 -26.91 -21.85
C ALA A 426 6.08 -25.71 -21.12
N LEU A 427 5.65 -25.89 -19.87
CA LEU A 427 5.10 -24.82 -19.04
C LEU A 427 6.16 -23.76 -18.67
N GLN A 428 7.40 -24.18 -18.40
CA GLN A 428 8.51 -23.25 -18.18
C GLN A 428 8.83 -22.43 -19.44
N GLN A 429 8.76 -23.03 -20.63
CA GLN A 429 8.93 -22.30 -21.89
C GLN A 429 7.77 -21.31 -22.16
N VAL A 430 6.53 -21.66 -21.82
CA VAL A 430 5.38 -20.73 -21.91
C VAL A 430 5.55 -19.55 -20.94
N GLY A 431 6.06 -19.79 -19.73
CA GLY A 431 6.38 -18.72 -18.77
C GLY A 431 7.46 -17.75 -19.29
N GLN A 432 8.48 -18.25 -19.99
CA GLN A 432 9.50 -17.42 -20.62
C GLN A 432 8.95 -16.59 -21.79
N VAL A 433 8.08 -17.19 -22.62
CA VAL A 433 7.41 -16.49 -23.73
C VAL A 433 6.43 -15.43 -23.21
N ALA A 434 5.72 -15.69 -22.11
CA ALA A 434 4.84 -14.72 -21.46
C ALA A 434 5.63 -13.55 -20.84
N SER A 435 6.77 -13.83 -20.21
CA SER A 435 7.68 -12.78 -19.70
C SER A 435 8.20 -11.89 -20.83
N ALA A 436 8.58 -12.48 -21.97
CA ALA A 436 9.01 -11.73 -23.15
C ALA A 436 7.86 -10.91 -23.77
N ALA A 437 6.65 -11.48 -23.84
CA ALA A 437 5.46 -10.78 -24.33
C ALA A 437 5.07 -9.59 -23.45
N ASN A 438 5.14 -9.72 -22.12
CA ASN A 438 4.89 -8.64 -21.17
C ASN A 438 5.95 -7.54 -21.27
N GLN A 439 7.22 -7.90 -21.47
CA GLN A 439 8.30 -6.94 -21.67
C GLN A 439 8.12 -6.15 -22.98
N ILE A 440 7.69 -6.84 -24.05
CA ILE A 440 7.38 -6.22 -25.35
C ILE A 440 6.12 -5.34 -25.25
N GLN A 441 5.08 -5.76 -24.53
CA GLN A 441 3.87 -4.97 -24.32
C GLN A 441 4.15 -3.71 -23.49
N GLY A 442 4.91 -3.82 -22.39
CA GLY A 442 5.32 -2.67 -21.59
C GLY A 442 6.18 -1.68 -22.38
N GLN A 443 7.06 -2.17 -23.26
CA GLN A 443 7.81 -1.33 -24.19
C GLN A 443 6.90 -0.66 -25.22
N ALA A 444 5.90 -1.37 -25.77
CA ALA A 444 4.96 -0.82 -26.73
C ALA A 444 4.04 0.25 -26.12
N GLU A 445 3.57 0.06 -24.89
CA GLU A 445 2.76 1.05 -24.17
C GLU A 445 3.57 2.30 -23.80
N SER A 446 4.83 2.14 -23.38
CA SER A 446 5.76 3.25 -23.14
C SER A 446 6.01 4.09 -24.40
N VAL A 447 6.22 3.43 -25.55
CA VAL A 447 6.41 4.09 -26.85
C VAL A 447 5.13 4.81 -27.29
N LYS A 448 3.96 4.23 -27.04
CA LYS A 448 2.66 4.86 -27.34
C LYS A 448 2.43 6.11 -26.48
N GLU A 449 2.72 6.05 -25.19
CA GLU A 449 2.57 7.17 -24.25
C GLU A 449 3.55 8.32 -24.61
N GLN A 450 4.80 8.00 -24.98
CA GLN A 450 5.75 8.99 -25.52
C GLN A 450 5.28 9.63 -26.84
N ALA A 451 4.63 8.85 -27.71
CA ALA A 451 4.08 9.37 -28.95
C ALA A 451 2.89 10.32 -28.71
N GLU A 452 2.03 10.00 -27.73
CA GLU A 452 0.90 10.84 -27.32
C GLU A 452 1.36 12.16 -26.68
N ASP A 453 2.37 12.12 -25.79
CA ASP A 453 2.98 13.31 -25.19
C ASP A 453 3.68 14.20 -26.24
N THR A 454 4.38 13.57 -27.20
CA THR A 454 5.02 14.29 -28.32
C THR A 454 3.97 14.95 -29.21
N ALA A 455 2.85 14.28 -29.48
CA ALA A 455 1.75 14.83 -30.26
C ALA A 455 1.07 16.01 -29.54
N ALA A 456 0.85 15.91 -28.23
CA ALA A 456 0.30 16.99 -27.42
C ALA A 456 1.25 18.21 -27.36
N HIS A 457 2.56 17.98 -27.27
CA HIS A 457 3.57 19.03 -27.31
C HIS A 457 3.62 19.72 -28.68
N ALA A 458 3.54 18.97 -29.78
CA ALA A 458 3.50 19.51 -31.14
C ALA A 458 2.25 20.37 -31.38
N GLN A 459 1.08 19.94 -30.91
CA GLN A 459 -0.16 20.73 -31.00
C GLN A 459 -0.08 22.05 -30.21
N SER A 460 0.57 22.04 -29.05
CA SER A 460 0.83 23.24 -28.24
C SER A 460 1.75 24.25 -28.95
N ILE A 461 2.73 23.78 -29.73
CA ILE A 461 3.62 24.63 -30.54
C ILE A 461 2.86 25.23 -31.73
N VAL A 462 2.07 24.43 -32.44
CA VAL A 462 1.27 24.88 -33.59
C VAL A 462 0.25 25.96 -33.17
N GLY A 463 -0.36 25.84 -31.99
CA GLY A 463 -1.27 26.85 -31.44
C GLY A 463 -0.63 28.19 -31.08
N LYS A 464 0.70 28.27 -30.98
CA LYS A 464 1.46 29.48 -30.63
C LYS A 464 2.03 30.22 -31.85
N ILE A 465 1.91 29.67 -33.05
CA ILE A 465 2.38 30.28 -34.30
C ILE A 465 1.19 30.88 -35.06
N PRO A 466 1.07 32.22 -35.14
CA PRO A 466 -0.03 32.86 -35.88
C PRO A 466 0.02 32.44 -37.37
N GLY A 467 -1.06 31.82 -37.86
CA GLY A 467 -1.19 31.38 -39.26
C GLY A 467 -0.73 29.95 -39.57
N ALA A 468 -0.29 29.16 -38.57
CA ALA A 468 0.16 27.77 -38.81
C ALA A 468 -0.98 26.81 -39.26
N ALA A 469 -2.22 27.07 -38.85
CA ALA A 469 -3.39 26.31 -39.30
C ALA A 469 -3.65 26.47 -40.81
N ASP A 470 -3.37 27.64 -41.38
CA ASP A 470 -3.54 27.95 -42.81
C ASP A 470 -2.45 27.31 -43.69
N MET A 471 -1.27 27.02 -43.13
CA MET A 471 -0.22 26.28 -43.83
C MET A 471 -0.48 24.77 -43.85
N LEU A 472 -1.03 24.19 -42.77
CA LEU A 472 -1.38 22.77 -42.72
C LEU A 472 -2.54 22.41 -43.68
N GLY A 473 -3.50 23.32 -43.88
CA GLY A 473 -4.59 23.13 -44.84
C GLY A 473 -4.16 23.08 -46.31
N LYS A 474 -2.98 23.63 -46.66
CA LYS A 474 -2.45 23.64 -48.04
C LYS A 474 -1.55 22.46 -48.38
N CYS A 475 -1.06 21.70 -47.39
CA CYS A 475 -0.22 20.51 -47.62
C CYS A 475 -1.00 19.20 -47.73
N VAL A 476 -2.30 19.16 -47.41
CA VAL A 476 -3.13 17.93 -47.48
C VAL A 476 -3.79 17.75 -48.87
N VAL A 477 -3.52 18.66 -49.82
CA VAL A 477 -3.93 18.52 -51.23
C VAL A 477 -2.69 18.61 -52.13
N MET A 478 -1.86 17.56 -52.13
CA MET A 478 -0.93 17.25 -53.22
C MET A 478 -0.61 15.76 -53.24
#